data_AF-A0A245ZTR3-F1
#
_entry.id   AF-A0A245ZTR3-F1
#
_cell.length_a   1.000
_cell.length_b   1.000
_cell.length_c   1.000
_cell.angle_alpha   90.00
_cell.angle_beta   90.00
_cell.angle_gamma   90.00
#
_symmetry.space_group_name_H-M   'P 1'
#
loop_
_entity.id
_entity.type
_entity.pdbx_description
1 polymer ?
#
loop_
_entity_poly.entity_id
_entity_poly.type
_entity_poly.pdbx_seq_one_letter_code
_entity_poly.pdbx_strand_id
1 'polypeptide(L)'
;MNISPLSFLLQQQLLTALPKAEAAFRMMPTAPEQPAPAATPHHQSAVVPTTSVQMLVQLAAADPSVERRRKMAENAGRGLALLDRFDVETRVRPAAVEPLDALRDWLETFEMPDDPELAAVMQEIELRVKVELAKHELRV
;
A
#
# COMPACT_ATOMS: atom_id res chain seq x y z
N MET A 1 20.18 6.09 38.62
CA MET A 1 20.84 7.09 37.77
C MET A 1 21.62 6.33 36.70
N ASN A 2 21.07 6.18 35.50
CA ASN A 2 21.75 5.60 34.34
C ASN A 2 21.10 6.23 33.10
N ILE A 3 21.84 7.10 32.44
CA ILE A 3 21.41 7.81 31.23
C ILE A 3 21.95 6.98 30.07
N SER A 4 21.05 6.39 29.29
CA SER A 4 21.39 5.46 28.20
C SER A 4 22.36 6.08 27.19
N PRO A 5 23.45 5.38 26.80
CA PRO A 5 24.38 5.82 25.76
C PRO A 5 23.81 5.72 24.33
N LEU A 6 22.63 5.14 24.18
CA LEU A 6 21.96 4.94 22.88
C LEU A 6 21.56 6.25 22.19
N SER A 7 21.25 7.30 22.97
CA SER A 7 20.88 8.61 22.41
C SER A 7 22.06 9.29 21.70
N PHE A 8 23.29 9.05 22.16
CA PHE A 8 24.49 9.66 21.59
C PHE A 8 24.86 9.07 20.23
N LEU A 9 24.74 7.75 20.07
CA LEU A 9 24.98 7.07 18.79
C LEU A 9 23.94 7.48 17.73
N LEU A 10 22.69 7.66 18.14
CA LEU A 10 21.62 8.08 17.24
C LEU A 10 21.79 9.54 16.78
N GLN A 11 22.26 10.43 17.66
CA GLN A 11 22.58 11.81 17.28
C GLN A 11 23.79 11.90 16.33
N GLN A 12 24.82 11.08 16.54
CA GLN A 12 26.00 11.09 15.66
C GLN A 12 25.66 10.66 14.23
N GLN A 13 24.77 9.67 14.07
CA GLN A 13 24.28 9.20 12.77
C GLN A 13 23.50 10.29 12.02
N LEU A 14 22.71 11.11 12.74
CA LEU A 14 21.94 12.20 12.13
C LEU A 14 22.82 13.39 11.71
N LEU A 15 23.93 13.66 12.41
CA LEU A 15 24.88 14.72 12.05
C LEU A 15 25.72 14.38 10.80
N THR A 16 25.98 13.09 10.54
CA THR A 16 26.69 12.64 9.33
C THR A 16 25.82 12.51 8.09
N ALA A 17 24.48 12.44 8.26
CA ALA A 17 23.53 12.31 7.17
C ALA A 17 23.12 13.66 6.54
N LEU A 18 23.63 14.79 7.05
CA LEU A 18 23.35 16.10 6.50
C LEU A 18 24.23 16.36 5.26
N PRO A 19 23.67 16.49 4.04
CA PRO A 19 24.46 16.84 2.88
C PRO A 19 25.02 18.25 3.07
N LYS A 20 26.34 18.36 2.94
CA LYS A 20 27.10 19.60 2.99
C LYS A 20 26.71 20.49 1.80
N ALA A 21 25.60 21.20 1.92
CA ALA A 21 25.18 22.23 0.97
C ALA A 21 25.96 23.53 1.23
N GLU A 22 27.27 23.50 0.99
CA GLU A 22 28.09 24.70 0.93
C GLU A 22 28.98 24.68 -0.32
N ALA A 23 29.05 25.84 -0.97
CA ALA A 23 29.94 26.23 -2.06
C ALA A 23 29.50 25.93 -3.51
N ALA A 24 28.44 26.60 -3.96
CA ALA A 24 28.32 27.00 -5.37
C ALA A 24 27.80 28.43 -5.58
N PHE A 25 27.78 29.27 -4.54
CA PHE A 25 27.52 30.71 -4.69
C PHE A 25 28.78 31.50 -4.34
N ARG A 26 29.78 31.47 -5.22
CA ARG A 26 30.89 32.42 -5.16
C ARG A 26 31.45 32.69 -6.55
N MET A 27 31.65 33.99 -6.79
CA MET A 27 32.39 34.63 -7.89
C MET A 27 31.57 35.01 -9.13
N MET A 28 30.96 36.20 -9.03
CA MET A 28 30.87 37.12 -10.15
C MET A 28 32.02 38.12 -10.00
N PRO A 29 32.84 38.35 -11.05
CA PRO A 29 33.46 39.64 -11.25
C PRO A 29 32.92 40.31 -12.53
N THR A 30 32.95 41.63 -12.46
CA THR A 30 32.46 42.65 -13.38
C THR A 30 33.11 42.66 -14.76
N ALA A 31 32.32 43.10 -15.76
CA ALA A 31 32.55 43.30 -17.22
C ALA A 31 33.73 44.28 -17.59
N PRO A 32 34.07 44.64 -18.88
CA PRO A 32 33.32 44.52 -20.17
C PRO A 32 34.13 44.30 -21.51
N GLU A 33 33.43 44.38 -22.68
CA GLU A 33 33.84 44.52 -24.12
C GLU A 33 34.43 43.29 -24.87
N GLN A 34 34.16 42.91 -26.15
CA GLN A 34 33.37 43.36 -27.33
C GLN A 34 33.22 42.13 -28.34
N PRO A 35 32.75 42.19 -29.62
CA PRO A 35 31.56 41.46 -30.11
C PRO A 35 31.74 40.38 -31.23
N ALA A 36 30.63 39.62 -31.46
CA ALA A 36 30.18 38.89 -32.68
C ALA A 36 30.71 37.45 -32.96
N PRO A 37 30.04 36.66 -33.84
CA PRO A 37 28.66 36.18 -33.78
C PRO A 37 28.57 34.64 -33.98
N ALA A 38 27.35 34.11 -34.06
CA ALA A 38 26.95 32.76 -34.50
C ALA A 38 26.77 31.68 -33.40
N ALA A 39 25.51 31.36 -33.13
CA ALA A 39 24.91 30.04 -33.29
C ALA A 39 23.62 30.00 -32.45
N THR A 40 22.49 29.76 -33.11
CA THR A 40 21.21 29.49 -32.45
C THR A 40 21.30 28.25 -31.56
N PRO A 41 20.71 28.29 -30.36
CA PRO A 41 20.02 27.14 -29.82
C PRO A 41 18.52 27.42 -29.92
N HIS A 42 17.86 26.67 -30.80
CA HIS A 42 16.43 26.42 -30.69
C HIS A 42 16.22 25.81 -29.29
N HIS A 43 15.74 26.60 -28.33
CA HIS A 43 15.17 26.07 -27.10
C HIS A 43 13.87 25.39 -27.46
N GLN A 44 13.97 24.14 -27.93
CA GLN A 44 12.87 23.20 -27.83
C GLN A 44 12.67 23.01 -26.33
N SER A 45 11.64 23.67 -25.78
CA SER A 45 11.10 23.32 -24.49
C SER A 45 10.71 21.85 -24.56
N ALA A 46 11.61 20.98 -24.11
CA ALA A 46 11.28 19.61 -23.82
C ALA A 46 10.12 19.69 -22.82
N VAL A 47 8.94 19.29 -23.27
CA VAL A 47 7.81 19.01 -22.38
C VAL A 47 8.29 17.82 -21.55
N VAL A 48 8.98 18.13 -20.44
CA VAL A 48 9.28 17.14 -19.41
C VAL A 48 7.91 16.66 -18.96
N PRO A 49 7.59 15.36 -19.07
CA PRO A 49 6.32 14.88 -18.61
C PRO A 49 6.21 15.24 -17.13
N THR A 50 5.29 16.14 -16.81
CA THR A 50 4.79 16.44 -15.47
C THR A 50 4.01 15.22 -14.98
N THR A 51 4.66 14.05 -14.92
CA THR A 51 4.43 13.12 -13.83
C THR A 51 4.94 13.86 -12.60
N SER A 52 4.12 14.81 -12.16
CA SER A 52 4.52 15.95 -11.35
C SER A 52 5.18 15.44 -10.09
N VAL A 53 6.21 16.12 -9.60
CA VAL A 53 6.86 15.84 -8.32
C VAL A 53 5.85 15.55 -7.21
N GLN A 54 4.68 16.21 -7.26
CA GLN A 54 3.52 15.95 -6.40
C GLN A 54 3.04 14.48 -6.42
N MET A 55 2.98 13.82 -7.57
CA MET A 55 2.60 12.40 -7.69
C MET A 55 3.66 11.47 -7.10
N LEU A 56 4.95 11.79 -7.24
CA LEU A 56 6.04 11.04 -6.59
C LEU A 56 6.03 11.24 -5.07
N VAL A 57 5.76 12.45 -4.59
CA VAL A 57 5.59 12.75 -3.16
C VAL A 57 4.37 12.02 -2.60
N GLN A 58 3.25 11.99 -3.32
CA GLN A 58 2.07 11.22 -2.94
C GLN A 58 2.36 9.72 -2.87
N LEU A 59 3.10 9.17 -3.84
CA LEU A 59 3.49 7.76 -3.83
C LEU A 59 4.46 7.43 -2.70
N ALA A 60 5.38 8.34 -2.36
CA ALA A 60 6.26 8.18 -1.21
C ALA A 60 5.53 8.33 0.14
N ALA A 61 4.45 9.12 0.17
CA ALA A 61 3.59 9.26 1.33
C ALA A 61 2.59 8.09 1.48
N ALA A 62 2.33 7.34 0.41
CA ALA A 62 1.47 6.17 0.45
C ALA A 62 2.21 5.01 1.13
N ASP A 63 1.74 4.60 2.31
CA ASP A 63 2.26 3.44 3.02
C ASP A 63 1.68 2.14 2.41
N PRO A 64 2.51 1.29 1.77
CA PRO A 64 2.04 0.04 1.16
C PRO A 64 1.43 -0.95 2.17
N SER A 65 1.78 -0.85 3.45
CA SER A 65 1.25 -1.71 4.50
C SER A 65 -0.21 -1.36 4.83
N VAL A 66 -0.54 -0.06 4.84
CA VAL A 66 -1.90 0.43 5.08
C VAL A 66 -2.82 0.03 3.93
N GLU A 67 -2.35 0.20 2.68
CA GLU A 67 -3.13 -0.20 1.51
C GLU A 67 -3.34 -1.72 1.44
N ARG A 68 -2.32 -2.52 1.80
CA ARG A 68 -2.46 -3.98 1.90
C ARG A 68 -3.49 -4.37 2.95
N ARG A 69 -3.40 -3.77 4.14
CA ARG A 69 -4.36 -4.01 5.24
C ARG A 69 -5.78 -3.64 4.82
N ARG A 70 -5.96 -2.51 4.13
CA ARG A 70 -7.26 -2.08 3.59
C ARG A 70 -7.85 -3.13 2.65
N LYS A 71 -7.07 -3.60 1.67
CA LYS A 71 -7.51 -4.64 0.72
C LYS A 71 -7.88 -5.95 1.42
N MET A 72 -7.11 -6.35 2.42
CA MET A 72 -7.40 -7.55 3.20
C MET A 72 -8.67 -7.39 4.04
N ALA A 73 -8.89 -6.22 4.64
CA ALA A 73 -10.13 -5.91 5.36
C ALA A 73 -11.35 -5.90 4.43
N GLU A 74 -11.22 -5.37 3.22
CA GLU A 74 -12.27 -5.45 2.19
C GLU A 74 -12.55 -6.90 1.81
N ASN A 75 -11.52 -7.74 1.68
CA ASN A 75 -11.70 -9.16 1.40
C ASN A 75 -12.43 -9.89 2.52
N ALA A 76 -12.06 -9.62 3.78
CA ALA A 76 -12.76 -10.14 4.96
C ALA A 76 -14.23 -9.71 4.96
N GLY A 77 -14.52 -8.44 4.68
CA GLY A 77 -15.87 -7.92 4.56
C GLY A 77 -16.69 -8.62 3.46
N ARG A 78 -16.08 -8.95 2.32
CA ARG A 78 -16.74 -9.76 1.28
C ARG A 78 -17.07 -11.16 1.77
N GLY A 79 -16.14 -11.83 2.45
CA GLY A 79 -16.38 -13.17 3.01
C GLY A 79 -17.55 -13.17 4.00
N LEU A 80 -17.60 -12.18 4.89
CA LEU A 80 -18.71 -12.00 5.83
C LEU A 80 -20.05 -11.76 5.11
N ALA A 81 -20.07 -10.87 4.12
CA ALA A 81 -21.29 -10.59 3.35
C ALA A 81 -21.80 -11.83 2.58
N LEU A 82 -20.90 -12.68 2.08
CA LEU A 82 -21.28 -13.95 1.45
C LEU A 82 -21.88 -14.93 2.46
N LEU A 83 -21.36 -15.00 3.68
CA LEU A 83 -21.94 -15.80 4.76
C LEU A 83 -23.35 -15.32 5.14
N ASP A 84 -23.55 -14.01 5.29
CA ASP A 84 -24.87 -13.44 5.58
C ASP A 84 -25.87 -13.75 4.47
N ARG A 85 -25.45 -13.60 3.21
CA ARG A 85 -26.25 -13.93 2.04
C ARG A 85 -26.59 -15.43 2.02
N PHE A 86 -25.61 -16.29 2.26
CA PHE A 86 -25.80 -17.74 2.35
C PHE A 86 -26.82 -18.11 3.42
N ASP A 87 -26.75 -17.52 4.61
CA ASP A 87 -27.68 -17.78 5.71
C ASP A 87 -29.12 -17.37 5.34
N VAL A 88 -29.30 -16.25 4.65
CA VAL A 88 -30.61 -15.79 4.18
C VAL A 88 -31.14 -16.72 3.07
N GLU A 89 -30.32 -17.02 2.07
CA GLU A 89 -30.74 -17.83 0.93
C GLU A 89 -31.04 -19.27 1.32
N THR A 90 -30.24 -19.87 2.19
CA THR A 90 -30.45 -21.26 2.67
C THR A 90 -31.74 -21.40 3.47
N ARG A 91 -32.16 -20.35 4.19
CA ARG A 91 -33.47 -20.33 4.88
C ARG A 91 -34.64 -20.34 3.92
N VAL A 92 -34.51 -19.67 2.77
CA VAL A 92 -35.57 -19.57 1.75
C VAL A 92 -35.55 -20.77 0.80
N ARG A 93 -34.35 -21.18 0.36
CA ARG A 93 -34.08 -22.27 -0.57
C ARG A 93 -32.94 -23.15 -0.04
N PRO A 94 -33.23 -24.17 0.77
CA PRO A 94 -32.22 -25.03 1.39
C PRO A 94 -31.35 -25.86 0.43
N ALA A 95 -31.72 -25.95 -0.84
CA ALA A 95 -31.03 -26.70 -1.89
C ALA A 95 -30.32 -25.79 -2.91
N ALA A 96 -30.20 -24.48 -2.65
CA ALA A 96 -29.40 -23.58 -3.48
C ALA A 96 -27.92 -23.94 -3.37
N VAL A 97 -27.22 -24.04 -4.50
CA VAL A 97 -25.78 -24.38 -4.54
C VAL A 97 -24.95 -23.15 -4.91
N GLU A 98 -25.56 -22.18 -5.58
CA GLU A 98 -24.90 -20.97 -6.06
C GLU A 98 -24.21 -20.17 -4.94
N PRO A 99 -24.79 -20.03 -3.72
CA PRO A 99 -24.11 -19.39 -2.60
C PRO A 99 -22.90 -20.18 -2.07
N LEU A 100 -22.92 -21.51 -2.14
CA LEU A 100 -21.82 -22.37 -1.72
C LEU A 100 -20.64 -22.23 -2.68
N ASP A 101 -20.92 -22.13 -3.97
CA ASP A 101 -19.88 -21.91 -4.99
C ASP A 101 -19.16 -20.56 -4.76
N ALA A 102 -19.90 -19.49 -4.48
CA ALA A 102 -19.30 -18.18 -4.18
C ALA A 102 -18.42 -18.20 -2.91
N LEU A 103 -18.82 -19.00 -1.90
CA LEU A 103 -18.03 -19.20 -0.68
C LEU A 103 -16.75 -20.01 -0.95
N ARG A 104 -16.81 -21.01 -1.83
CA ARG A 104 -15.64 -21.78 -2.28
C ARG A 104 -14.67 -20.89 -3.06
N ASP A 105 -15.17 -20.10 -4.00
CA ASP A 105 -14.36 -19.17 -4.80
C ASP A 105 -13.65 -18.15 -3.90
N TRP A 106 -14.33 -17.65 -2.87
CA TRP A 106 -13.71 -16.74 -1.89
C TRP A 106 -12.56 -17.42 -1.13
N LEU A 107 -12.73 -18.68 -0.70
CA LEU A 107 -11.67 -19.45 -0.04
C LEU A 107 -10.46 -19.70 -0.94
N GLU A 108 -10.63 -19.86 -2.24
CA GLU A 108 -9.50 -20.02 -3.17
C GLU A 108 -8.61 -18.78 -3.23
N THR A 109 -9.20 -17.61 -2.98
CA THR A 109 -8.48 -16.32 -2.91
C THR A 109 -8.07 -15.92 -1.49
N PHE A 110 -8.25 -16.82 -0.52
CA PHE A 110 -7.97 -16.54 0.89
C PHE A 110 -6.47 -16.47 1.15
N GLU A 111 -6.05 -15.39 1.80
CA GLU A 111 -4.69 -15.20 2.30
C GLU A 111 -4.76 -14.70 3.74
N MET A 112 -3.93 -15.26 4.63
CA MET A 112 -3.87 -14.83 6.02
C MET A 112 -3.12 -13.49 6.13
N PRO A 113 -3.70 -12.45 6.75
CA PRO A 113 -3.03 -11.17 6.98
C PRO A 113 -1.88 -11.27 7.99
N ASP A 114 -0.89 -10.38 7.85
CA ASP A 114 0.17 -10.20 8.85
C ASP A 114 -0.30 -9.42 10.09
N ASP A 115 -1.36 -8.61 9.95
CA ASP A 115 -1.95 -7.83 11.04
C ASP A 115 -2.72 -8.75 11.99
N PRO A 116 -2.30 -8.92 13.25
CA PRO A 116 -2.85 -9.93 14.15
C PRO A 116 -4.34 -9.75 14.44
N GLU A 117 -4.83 -8.51 14.51
CA GLU A 117 -6.25 -8.26 14.77
C GLU A 117 -7.10 -8.69 13.57
N LEU A 118 -6.68 -8.33 12.36
CA LEU A 118 -7.37 -8.73 11.14
C LEU A 118 -7.26 -10.23 10.87
N ALA A 119 -6.12 -10.84 11.19
CA ALA A 119 -5.90 -12.28 11.06
C ALA A 119 -6.86 -13.09 11.93
N ALA A 120 -7.11 -12.65 13.18
CA ALA A 120 -8.09 -13.29 14.05
C ALA A 120 -9.48 -13.31 13.43
N VAL A 121 -9.95 -12.16 12.92
CA VAL A 121 -11.26 -12.05 12.25
C VAL A 121 -11.30 -12.92 10.98
N MET A 122 -10.25 -12.87 10.16
CA MET A 122 -10.21 -13.67 8.93
C MET A 122 -10.20 -15.17 9.21
N GLN A 123 -9.54 -15.63 10.27
CA GLN A 123 -9.55 -17.02 10.69
C GLN A 123 -10.96 -17.48 11.13
N GLU A 124 -11.70 -16.65 11.86
CA GLU A 124 -13.08 -16.97 12.24
C GLU A 124 -14.01 -17.09 11.03
N ILE A 125 -13.89 -16.15 10.09
CA ILE A 125 -14.66 -16.18 8.84
C ILE A 125 -14.30 -17.44 8.05
N GLU A 126 -13.01 -17.72 7.85
CA GLU A 126 -12.53 -18.92 7.13
C GLU A 126 -13.09 -20.20 7.76
N LEU A 127 -12.99 -20.34 9.08
CA LEU A 127 -13.52 -21.50 9.80
C LEU A 127 -15.02 -21.64 9.57
N ARG A 128 -15.78 -20.55 9.67
CA ARG A 128 -17.23 -20.56 9.44
C ARG A 128 -17.56 -21.00 8.01
N VAL A 129 -16.86 -20.46 7.01
CA VAL A 129 -17.06 -20.86 5.61
C VAL A 129 -16.80 -22.35 5.44
N LYS A 130 -15.67 -22.87 5.94
CA LYS A 130 -15.34 -24.31 5.85
C LYS A 130 -16.39 -25.18 6.52
N VAL A 131 -16.91 -24.76 7.67
CA VAL A 131 -17.98 -25.49 8.38
C VAL A 131 -19.28 -25.49 7.57
N GLU A 132 -19.67 -24.36 6.97
CA GLU A 132 -20.89 -24.31 6.15
C GLU A 132 -20.74 -25.17 4.89
N LEU A 133 -19.60 -25.11 4.19
CA LEU A 133 -19.32 -26.01 3.07
C LEU A 133 -19.40 -27.48 3.50
N ALA A 134 -18.75 -27.84 4.61
CA ALA A 134 -18.76 -29.22 5.13
C ALA A 134 -20.17 -29.72 5.48
N LYS A 135 -21.04 -28.89 6.07
CA LYS A 135 -22.43 -29.26 6.39
C LYS A 135 -23.24 -29.62 5.14
N HIS A 136 -22.93 -28.98 4.02
CA HIS A 136 -23.62 -29.17 2.75
C HIS A 136 -22.97 -30.27 1.90
N GLU A 137 -21.67 -30.56 2.08
CA GLU A 137 -20.95 -31.68 1.46
C GLU A 137 -21.06 -33.02 2.21
N LEU A 138 -21.61 -33.03 3.44
CA LEU A 138 -21.87 -34.25 4.24
C LEU A 138 -23.33 -34.72 4.26
N ARG A 139 -24.24 -34.06 3.54
CA ARG A 139 -25.57 -34.64 3.28
C ARG A 139 -25.51 -35.49 2.02
N VAL A 140 -24.96 -36.70 2.15
CA VAL A 140 -25.27 -37.82 1.26
C VAL A 140 -26.42 -38.61 1.86
#